data_AF-A0A3D1D3K9-F1
#
_entry.id   AF-A0A3D1D3K9-F1
#
_cell.length_a   1.000
_cell.length_b   1.000
_cell.length_c   1.000
_cell.angle_alpha   90.00
_cell.angle_beta   90.00
_cell.angle_gamma   90.00
#
_symmetry.space_group_name_H-M   'P 1'
#
loop_
_entity.id
_entity.type
_entity.pdbx_description
1 polymer ?
#
loop_
_entity_poly.entity_id
_entity_poly.type
_entity_poly.pdbx_seq_one_letter_code
_entity_poly.pdbx_strand_id
1 'polypeptide(L)'
;VLKARVRNIWKTRQRLQEALSKMDLTEQIDYKSKLDEEFMQRLHDIVEAQLSNSDFSVNDLCQEMAMGRSTLFSKLKSITGHSPNDIIRMIRLNKAKELLASHAFTVSEVAA
;
A
#
# COMPACT_ATOMS: atom_id res chain seq x y z
N VAL A 1 -38.25 -6.15 1.31
CA VAL A 1 -37.16 -5.90 0.34
C VAL A 1 -35.98 -5.11 0.93
N LEU A 2 -36.20 -4.01 1.68
CA LEU A 2 -35.11 -3.20 2.29
C LEU A 2 -34.14 -3.97 3.23
N LYS A 3 -34.65 -4.87 4.07
CA LYS A 3 -33.83 -5.70 5.00
C LYS A 3 -32.82 -6.61 4.28
N ALA A 4 -33.03 -6.93 3.00
CA ALA A 4 -32.09 -7.72 2.22
C ALA A 4 -30.91 -6.87 1.72
N ARG A 5 -31.17 -5.61 1.32
CA ARG A 5 -30.11 -4.67 0.91
C ARG A 5 -29.18 -4.31 2.05
N VAL A 6 -29.73 -4.02 3.24
CA VAL A 6 -28.91 -3.70 4.42
C VAL A 6 -27.99 -4.87 4.79
N ARG A 7 -28.49 -6.12 4.72
CA ARG A 7 -27.67 -7.31 4.96
C ARG A 7 -26.58 -7.50 3.92
N ASN A 8 -26.85 -7.20 2.65
CA ASN A 8 -25.82 -7.26 1.60
C ASN A 8 -24.75 -6.20 1.81
N ILE A 9 -25.12 -4.96 2.14
CA ILE A 9 -24.16 -3.88 2.41
C ILE A 9 -23.28 -4.25 3.61
N TRP A 10 -23.88 -4.81 4.67
CA TRP A 10 -23.14 -5.26 5.85
C TRP A 10 -22.16 -6.38 5.52
N LYS A 11 -22.57 -7.39 4.75
CA LYS A 11 -21.69 -8.48 4.28
C LYS A 11 -20.56 -7.98 3.38
N THR A 12 -20.84 -7.04 2.49
CA THR A 12 -19.82 -6.43 1.62
C THR A 12 -18.81 -5.64 2.44
N ARG A 13 -19.28 -4.84 3.41
CA ARG A 13 -18.40 -4.12 4.35
C ARG A 13 -17.55 -5.07 5.19
N GLN A 14 -18.13 -6.14 5.71
CA GLN A 14 -17.41 -7.14 6.48
C GLN A 14 -16.31 -7.83 5.65
N ARG A 15 -16.61 -8.19 4.39
CA ARG A 15 -15.61 -8.76 3.48
C ARG A 15 -14.48 -7.79 3.15
N LEU A 16 -14.79 -6.51 2.95
CA LEU A 16 -13.78 -5.48 2.76
C LEU A 16 -12.92 -5.32 4.01
N GLN A 17 -13.53 -5.32 5.18
CA GLN A 17 -12.84 -5.20 6.46
C GLN A 17 -11.93 -6.40 6.74
N GLU A 18 -12.38 -7.62 6.44
CA GLU A 18 -11.57 -8.84 6.54
C GLU A 18 -10.44 -8.88 5.49
N ALA A 19 -10.69 -8.42 4.26
CA ALA A 19 -9.67 -8.32 3.22
C ALA A 19 -8.61 -7.27 3.57
N LEU A 20 -9.02 -6.13 4.13
CA LEU A 20 -8.13 -5.07 4.61
C LEU A 20 -7.34 -5.50 5.85
N SER A 21 -7.96 -6.20 6.80
CA SER A 21 -7.27 -6.72 7.98
C SER A 21 -6.25 -7.81 7.64
N LYS A 22 -6.44 -8.54 6.53
CA LYS A 22 -5.41 -9.44 5.97
C LYS A 22 -4.34 -8.70 5.17
N MET A 23 -4.60 -7.46 4.77
CA MET A 23 -3.70 -6.57 4.03
C MET A 23 -2.84 -5.70 4.96
N ASP A 24 -3.23 -5.52 6.22
CA ASP A 24 -2.38 -4.95 7.28
C ASP A 24 -1.26 -5.97 7.62
N LEU A 25 -0.32 -6.15 6.68
CA LEU A 25 0.89 -6.96 6.83
C LEU A 25 2.03 -6.21 7.53
N THR A 26 1.73 -5.07 8.14
CA THR A 26 2.67 -4.30 8.95
C THR A 26 3.21 -5.07 10.15
N GLU A 27 2.59 -6.19 10.55
CA GLU A 27 3.00 -6.98 11.71
C GLU A 27 3.91 -8.18 11.41
N GLN A 28 4.24 -8.50 10.15
CA GLN A 28 5.07 -9.68 9.83
C GLN A 28 6.16 -9.43 8.77
N ILE A 29 6.73 -8.23 8.72
CA ILE A 29 7.98 -8.04 7.97
C ILE A 29 9.14 -8.46 8.89
N ASP A 30 9.62 -9.68 8.73
CA ASP A 30 10.82 -10.18 9.40
C ASP A 30 12.06 -9.52 8.78
N TYR A 31 12.40 -8.33 9.28
CA TYR A 31 13.59 -7.60 8.87
C TYR A 31 14.84 -8.37 9.30
N LYS A 32 15.38 -9.21 8.41
CA LYS A 32 16.58 -10.02 8.67
C LYS A 32 17.84 -9.17 8.91
N SER A 33 17.85 -7.90 8.51
CA SER A 33 18.98 -6.99 8.65
C SER A 33 18.54 -5.53 8.80
N LYS A 34 19.32 -4.72 9.52
CA LYS A 34 19.14 -3.27 9.62
C LYS A 34 19.15 -2.56 8.25
N LEU A 35 19.88 -3.14 7.28
CA LEU A 35 19.89 -2.66 5.90
C LEU A 35 18.56 -2.89 5.16
N ASP A 36 17.79 -3.89 5.57
CA ASP A 36 16.47 -4.16 4.99
C ASP A 36 15.42 -3.22 5.58
N GLU A 37 15.56 -2.87 6.85
CA GLU A 37 14.74 -1.84 7.51
C GLU A 37 14.98 -0.45 6.88
N GLU A 38 16.24 -0.02 6.73
CA GLU A 38 16.58 1.24 6.05
C GLU A 38 16.09 1.26 4.59
N PHE A 39 16.15 0.11 3.92
CA PHE A 39 15.65 -0.03 2.56
C PHE A 39 14.12 0.15 2.48
N MET A 40 13.39 -0.49 3.38
CA MET A 40 11.93 -0.37 3.44
C MET A 40 11.51 1.03 3.86
N GLN A 41 12.22 1.67 4.79
CA GLN A 41 11.96 3.06 5.16
C GLN A 41 12.14 4.00 3.97
N ARG A 42 13.26 3.90 3.24
CA ARG A 42 13.47 4.71 2.02
C ARG A 42 12.40 4.47 0.98
N LEU A 43 11.98 3.22 0.80
CA LEU A 43 10.91 2.88 -0.14
C LEU A 43 9.59 3.53 0.29
N HIS A 44 9.26 3.49 1.58
CA HIS A 44 8.09 4.19 2.13
C HIS A 44 8.18 5.70 1.87
N ASP A 45 9.31 6.33 2.17
CA ASP A 45 9.51 7.77 2.00
C ASP A 45 9.36 8.20 0.53
N ILE A 46 9.94 7.44 -0.41
CA ILE A 46 9.83 7.72 -1.86
C ILE A 46 8.38 7.60 -2.33
N VAL A 47 7.69 6.53 -1.91
CA VAL A 47 6.29 6.30 -2.32
C VAL A 47 5.37 7.36 -1.71
N GLU A 48 5.65 7.81 -0.48
CA GLU A 48 4.91 8.88 0.18
C GLU A 48 5.16 10.26 -0.46
N ALA A 49 6.41 10.56 -0.84
CA ALA A 49 6.74 11.77 -1.58
C ALA A 49 6.06 11.82 -2.96
N GLN A 50 5.87 10.64 -3.58
CA GLN A 50 5.32 10.50 -4.91
C GLN A 50 3.84 10.06 -4.93
N LEU A 51 3.18 10.15 -3.76
CA LEU A 51 1.79 9.73 -3.60
C LEU A 51 0.80 10.59 -4.41
N SER A 52 1.14 11.87 -4.61
CA SER A 52 0.37 12.82 -5.43
C SER A 52 0.50 12.58 -6.93
N ASN A 53 1.44 11.75 -7.37
CA ASN A 53 1.66 11.44 -8.77
C ASN A 53 0.94 10.13 -9.12
N SER A 54 -0.20 10.25 -9.81
CA SER A 54 -1.02 9.12 -10.27
C SER A 54 -0.24 8.15 -11.16
N ASP A 55 0.72 8.67 -11.95
CA ASP A 55 1.48 7.93 -12.95
C ASP A 55 2.70 7.20 -12.38
N PHE A 56 2.96 7.32 -11.07
CA PHE A 56 4.10 6.65 -10.44
C PHE A 56 4.07 5.14 -10.67
N SER A 57 5.13 4.66 -11.33
CA SER A 57 5.30 3.28 -11.74
C SER A 57 6.48 2.61 -11.04
N VAL A 58 6.56 1.29 -11.15
CA VAL A 58 7.72 0.52 -10.64
C VAL A 58 9.03 0.98 -11.30
N ASN A 59 8.98 1.50 -12.53
CA ASN A 59 10.18 2.00 -13.20
C ASN A 59 10.72 3.26 -12.52
N ASP A 60 9.83 4.16 -12.09
CA ASP A 60 10.20 5.38 -11.38
C ASP A 60 10.76 5.03 -10.00
N LEU A 61 10.13 4.08 -9.30
CA LEU A 61 10.66 3.53 -8.05
C LEU A 61 12.07 2.93 -8.24
N CYS A 62 12.33 2.25 -9.36
CA CYS A 62 13.66 1.73 -9.66
C CYS A 62 14.70 2.84 -9.86
N GLN A 63 14.31 3.94 -10.53
CA GLN A 63 15.19 5.09 -10.73
C GLN A 63 15.50 5.79 -9.41
N GLU A 64 14.48 6.09 -8.60
CA GLU A 64 14.62 6.74 -7.30
C GLU A 64 15.46 5.91 -6.31
N MET A 65 15.29 4.60 -6.34
CA MET A 65 16.05 3.67 -5.51
C MET A 65 17.47 3.40 -6.05
N ALA A 66 17.81 3.91 -7.23
CA ALA A 66 19.04 3.61 -7.98
C ALA A 66 19.31 2.09 -8.12
N MET A 67 18.24 1.31 -8.36
CA MET A 67 18.31 -0.15 -8.46
C MET A 67 17.72 -0.67 -9.77
N GLY A 68 18.30 -1.75 -10.29
CA GLY A 68 17.72 -2.45 -11.43
C GLY A 68 16.36 -3.08 -11.09
N ARG A 69 15.47 -3.17 -12.08
CA ARG A 69 14.12 -3.75 -11.91
C ARG A 69 14.15 -5.13 -11.26
N SER A 70 14.99 -6.04 -11.75
CA SER A 70 15.09 -7.41 -11.23
C SER A 70 15.65 -7.46 -9.80
N THR A 71 16.63 -6.61 -9.48
CA THR A 71 17.22 -6.54 -8.13
C THR A 71 16.22 -5.98 -7.12
N LEU A 72 15.48 -4.93 -7.50
CA LEU A 72 14.42 -4.36 -6.69
C LEU A 72 13.31 -5.40 -6.46
N PHE A 73 12.87 -6.09 -7.51
CA PHE A 73 11.83 -7.12 -7.44
C PHE A 73 12.22 -8.26 -6.50
N SER A 74 13.42 -8.82 -6.65
CA SER A 74 13.88 -9.92 -5.80
C SER A 74 14.07 -9.47 -4.35
N LYS A 75 14.54 -8.25 -4.11
CA LYS A 75 14.71 -7.72 -2.75
C LYS A 75 13.37 -7.46 -2.07
N LEU A 76 12.42 -6.79 -2.74
CA LEU A 76 11.06 -6.60 -2.20
C LEU A 76 10.38 -7.93 -1.92
N LYS A 77 10.45 -8.86 -2.88
CA LYS A 77 9.83 -10.18 -2.73
C LYS A 77 10.48 -11.00 -1.61
N SER A 78 11.78 -10.84 -1.38
CA SER A 78 12.49 -11.50 -0.28
C SER A 78 12.15 -10.92 1.09
N ILE A 79 11.92 -9.61 1.18
CA ILE A 79 11.64 -8.91 2.45
C ILE A 79 10.15 -9.02 2.81
N THR A 80 9.28 -8.78 1.83
CA THR A 80 7.82 -8.65 2.06
C THR A 80 7.00 -9.80 1.50
N GLY A 81 7.57 -10.63 0.63
CA GLY A 81 6.80 -11.67 -0.09
C GLY A 81 5.97 -11.15 -1.26
N HIS A 82 5.87 -9.83 -1.46
CA HIS A 82 4.97 -9.20 -2.43
C HIS A 82 5.68 -8.62 -3.65
N SER A 83 4.92 -8.39 -4.72
CA SER A 83 5.44 -7.69 -5.90
C SER A 83 5.52 -6.17 -5.63
N PRO A 84 6.46 -5.44 -6.26
CA PRO A 84 6.54 -3.99 -6.15
C PRO A 84 5.24 -3.25 -6.47
N ASN A 85 4.47 -3.76 -7.45
CA ASN A 85 3.16 -3.19 -7.78
C ASN A 85 2.16 -3.32 -6.63
N ASP A 86 2.16 -4.48 -5.95
CA ASP A 86 1.28 -4.70 -4.79
C ASP A 86 1.68 -3.79 -3.63
N ILE A 87 3.00 -3.60 -3.42
CA ILE A 87 3.50 -2.72 -2.36
C ILE A 87 3.11 -1.26 -2.62
N ILE A 88 3.33 -0.75 -3.84
CA ILE A 88 2.92 0.62 -4.20
C ILE A 88 1.41 0.79 -3.95
N ARG A 89 0.60 -0.20 -4.36
CA ARG A 89 -0.85 -0.17 -4.12
C ARG A 89 -1.19 -0.19 -2.64
N MET A 90 -0.54 -1.04 -1.85
CA MET A 90 -0.78 -1.15 -0.41
C MET A 90 -0.40 0.14 0.32
N ILE A 91 0.74 0.75 -0.01
CA ILE A 91 1.16 2.02 0.60
C ILE A 91 0.16 3.13 0.25
N ARG A 92 -0.24 3.24 -1.02
CA ARG A 92 -1.29 4.20 -1.43
C ARG A 92 -2.62 3.97 -0.71
N LEU A 93 -3.05 2.71 -0.54
CA LEU A 93 -4.27 2.36 0.18
C LEU A 93 -4.17 2.66 1.68
N ASN A 94 -3.03 2.37 2.31
CA ASN A 94 -2.78 2.68 3.72
C ASN A 94 -2.78 4.19 3.94
N LYS A 95 -2.20 4.96 3.03
CA LYS A 95 -2.24 6.42 3.11
C LYS A 95 -3.63 6.97 2.86
N ALA A 96 -4.37 6.44 1.89
CA ALA A 96 -5.77 6.79 1.70
C ALA A 96 -6.61 6.46 2.94
N LYS A 97 -6.38 5.31 3.60
CA LYS A 97 -7.01 4.94 4.88
C LYS A 97 -6.67 5.93 5.98
N GLU A 98 -5.41 6.36 6.11
CA GLU A 98 -4.96 7.36 7.07
C GLU A 98 -5.61 8.73 6.82
N LEU A 99 -5.60 9.20 5.56
CA LEU A 99 -6.24 10.45 5.15
C LEU A 99 -7.75 10.43 5.41
N LEU A 100 -8.43 9.32 5.10
CA LEU A 100 -9.85 9.14 5.38
C LEU A 100 -10.15 9.08 6.89
N ALA A 101 -9.26 8.47 7.68
CA ALA A 101 -9.37 8.42 9.14
C ALA A 101 -9.13 9.79 9.80
N SER A 102 -8.31 10.65 9.18
CA SER A 102 -7.98 11.99 9.68
C SER A 102 -9.09 13.05 9.50
N HIS A 103 -10.23 12.70 8.88
CA HIS A 103 -11.39 13.59 8.68
C HIS A 103 -11.11 14.93 7.98
N ALA A 104 -9.99 15.08 7.29
CA ALA A 104 -9.63 16.33 6.61
C ALA A 104 -10.00 16.37 5.11
N PHE A 105 -10.22 15.25 4.43
CA PHE A 105 -10.53 15.25 3.00
C PHE A 105 -11.55 14.17 2.62
N THR A 106 -12.52 14.54 1.79
CA THR A 106 -13.57 13.63 1.33
C THR A 106 -13.07 12.79 0.16
N VAL A 107 -13.63 11.58 0.00
CA VAL A 107 -13.30 10.58 -1.04
C VAL A 107 -13.24 11.16 -2.47
N SER A 108 -13.82 12.34 -2.69
CA SER A 108 -13.80 13.08 -3.95
C SER A 108 -12.46 13.74 -4.31
N GLU A 109 -11.57 14.04 -3.36
CA GLU A 109 -10.30 14.74 -3.65
C GLU A 109 -9.15 13.79 -3.96
N VAL A 110 -9.26 12.50 -3.60
CA VAL A 110 -8.24 11.47 -3.86
C VAL A 110 -8.38 10.86 -5.27
N ALA A 111 -9.41 11.24 -6.02
CA ALA A 111 -9.70 10.71 -7.35
C ALA A 111 -9.41 11.71 -8.50
N ALA A 112 -8.79 12.85 -8.21
CA ALA A 112 -8.42 13.87 -9.20
C ALA A 112 -6.91 13.87 -9.48
#